data_AF-A0A840VFF2-F1
#
_entry.id   AF-A0A840VFF2-F1
#
_cell.length_a   1.000
_cell.length_b   1.000
_cell.length_c   1.000
_cell.angle_alpha   90.00
_cell.angle_beta   90.00
_cell.angle_gamma   90.00
#
_symmetry.space_group_name_H-M   'P 1'
#
loop_
_entity.id
_entity.type
_entity.pdbx_description
1 polymer ?
#
loop_
_entity_poly.entity_id
_entity_poly.type
_entity_poly.pdbx_seq_one_letter_code
_entity_poly.pdbx_strand_id
1 'polypeptide(L)'
;MPTVAGLNSHHSLEFVLMDYAKKREAVLKKIAQEKAKLAALDARVNQSARKLDTKRKVVLGGLLLDAASKDDRFARVLTALLDRIVRDQDRKAFEGWQVPSPALLSSAVSEAPQASAESQEPAQIPSP
;
A
#
# COMPACT_ATOMS: atom_id res chain seq x y z
N MET A 1 66.37 -21.12 54.99
CA MET A 1 65.28 -20.13 54.90
C MET A 1 64.77 -20.09 53.46
N PRO A 2 63.61 -20.69 53.14
CA PRO A 2 63.04 -20.60 51.81
C PRO A 2 62.08 -19.42 51.76
N THR A 3 62.34 -18.42 50.91
CA THR A 3 61.36 -17.36 50.62
C THR A 3 60.96 -17.46 49.15
N VAL A 4 59.64 -17.60 48.99
CA VAL A 4 58.87 -18.00 47.83
C VAL A 4 59.02 -17.02 46.66
N ALA A 5 59.57 -17.48 45.54
CA ALA A 5 59.50 -16.80 44.24
C ALA A 5 58.44 -17.50 43.38
N GLY A 6 57.21 -17.00 43.40
CA GLY A 6 56.11 -17.66 42.69
C GLY A 6 54.80 -16.92 42.80
N LEU A 7 54.77 -15.63 42.49
CA LEU A 7 53.53 -14.85 42.52
C LEU A 7 53.53 -13.76 41.43
N ASN A 8 53.56 -14.12 40.14
CA ASN A 8 53.37 -13.14 39.05
C ASN A 8 52.86 -13.73 37.72
N SER A 9 52.22 -14.91 37.73
CA SER A 9 51.70 -15.52 36.49
C SER A 9 50.21 -15.21 36.22
N HIS A 10 49.40 -14.99 37.27
CA HIS A 10 47.96 -14.73 37.12
C HIS A 10 47.62 -13.31 36.61
N HIS A 11 48.38 -12.28 37.01
CA HIS A 11 48.15 -10.90 36.55
C HIS A 11 48.42 -10.70 35.04
N SER A 12 49.31 -11.51 34.46
CA SER A 12 49.66 -11.40 33.04
C SER A 12 48.57 -11.99 32.13
N LEU A 13 47.97 -13.12 32.52
CA LEU A 13 46.89 -13.74 31.75
C LEU A 13 45.59 -12.92 31.80
N GLU A 14 45.23 -12.34 32.94
CA GLU A 14 44.06 -11.45 33.02
C GLU A 14 44.20 -10.21 32.13
N PHE A 15 45.40 -9.62 32.08
CA PHE A 15 45.67 -8.47 31.21
C PHE A 15 45.51 -8.82 29.73
N VAL A 16 46.06 -9.96 29.31
CA VAL A 16 45.94 -10.46 27.94
C VAL A 16 44.49 -10.78 27.58
N LEU A 17 43.75 -11.46 28.46
CA LEU A 17 42.32 -11.74 28.26
C LEU A 17 41.49 -10.45 28.16
N MET A 18 41.82 -9.43 28.95
CA MET A 18 41.16 -8.13 28.88
C MET A 18 41.42 -7.41 27.55
N ASP A 19 42.62 -7.48 26.99
CA ASP A 19 42.93 -6.93 25.67
C ASP A 19 42.20 -7.67 24.54
N TYR A 20 42.09 -9.00 24.62
CA TYR A 20 41.28 -9.78 23.68
C TYR A 20 39.79 -9.48 23.82
N ALA A 21 39.29 -9.27 25.03
CA ALA A 21 37.90 -8.88 25.27
C ALA A 21 37.60 -7.50 24.64
N LYS A 22 38.49 -6.52 24.82
CA LYS A 22 38.38 -5.19 24.17
C LYS A 22 38.40 -5.29 22.65
N LYS A 23 39.30 -6.09 22.07
CA LYS A 23 39.35 -6.35 20.62
C LYS A 23 38.06 -7.00 20.12
N ARG A 24 37.53 -7.99 20.86
CA ARG A 24 36.27 -8.66 20.55
C ARG A 24 35.11 -7.68 20.57
N GLU A 25 35.03 -6.81 21.58
CA GLU A 25 33.99 -5.78 21.67
C GLU A 25 34.06 -4.81 20.48
N ALA A 26 35.27 -4.36 20.11
CA ALA A 26 35.46 -3.49 18.95
C ALA A 26 35.01 -4.17 17.64
N VAL A 27 35.29 -5.46 17.47
CA VAL A 27 34.83 -6.25 16.31
C VAL A 27 33.31 -6.40 16.32
N LEU A 28 32.70 -6.71 17.47
CA LEU A 28 31.25 -6.82 17.60
C LEU A 28 30.54 -5.50 17.27
N LYS A 29 31.09 -4.37 17.72
CA LYS A 29 30.57 -3.03 17.36
C LYS A 29 30.61 -2.80 15.86
N LYS A 30 31.70 -3.15 15.18
CA LYS A 30 31.80 -3.05 13.72
C LYS A 30 30.78 -3.95 13.02
N ILE A 31 30.62 -5.20 13.47
CA ILE A 31 29.60 -6.11 12.92
C ILE A 31 28.20 -5.54 13.10
N ALA A 32 27.88 -4.97 14.26
CA ALA A 32 26.58 -4.34 14.52
C ALA A 32 26.34 -3.15 13.58
N GLN A 33 27.35 -2.31 13.36
CA GLN A 33 27.27 -1.18 12.44
C GLN A 33 27.05 -1.63 10.99
N GLU A 34 27.81 -2.61 10.50
CA GLU A 34 27.65 -3.13 9.14
C GLU A 34 26.30 -3.83 8.95
N LYS A 35 25.82 -4.58 9.95
CA LYS A 35 24.47 -5.16 9.93
C LYS A 35 23.39 -4.09 9.89
N ALA A 36 23.55 -3.00 10.63
CA ALA A 36 22.61 -1.87 10.60
C ALA A 36 22.59 -1.20 9.22
N LYS A 37 23.76 -1.03 8.59
CA LYS A 37 23.85 -0.51 7.20
C LYS A 37 23.17 -1.43 6.20
N LEU A 38 23.39 -2.75 6.31
CA LEU A 38 22.74 -3.74 5.46
C LEU A 38 21.22 -3.67 5.61
N ALA A 39 20.71 -3.68 6.85
CA ALA A 39 19.28 -3.55 7.11
C ALA A 39 18.69 -2.25 6.54
N ALA A 40 19.43 -1.13 6.60
CA ALA A 40 19.00 0.14 6.01
C ALA A 40 18.94 0.09 4.48
N LEU A 41 19.87 -0.62 3.83
CA LEU A 41 19.85 -0.83 2.38
C LEU A 41 18.69 -1.74 1.97
N ASP A 42 18.47 -2.84 2.68
CA ASP A 42 17.35 -3.75 2.44
C ASP A 42 16.00 -3.04 2.61
N ALA A 43 15.88 -2.18 3.64
CA ALA A 43 14.70 -1.35 3.83
C ALA A 43 14.45 -0.43 2.62
N ARG A 44 15.50 0.17 2.03
CA ARG A 44 15.38 1.03 0.84
C ARG A 44 14.97 0.23 -0.40
N VAL A 45 15.53 -0.96 -0.60
CA VAL A 45 15.16 -1.85 -1.71
C VAL A 45 13.69 -2.29 -1.57
N ASN A 46 13.28 -2.68 -0.36
CA ASN A 46 11.90 -3.04 -0.10
C ASN A 46 10.95 -1.85 -0.30
N GLN A 47 11.37 -0.64 0.09
CA GLN A 47 10.57 0.56 -0.12
C GLN A 47 10.45 0.89 -1.62
N SER A 48 11.51 0.77 -2.41
CA SER A 48 11.46 1.01 -3.85
C SER A 48 10.61 -0.03 -4.58
N ALA A 49 10.73 -1.30 -4.20
CA ALA A 49 9.89 -2.39 -4.71
C ALA A 49 8.40 -2.13 -4.44
N ARG A 50 8.06 -1.74 -3.20
CA ARG A 50 6.68 -1.34 -2.84
C ARG A 50 6.19 -0.15 -3.66
N LYS A 51 7.02 0.88 -3.84
CA LYS A 51 6.67 2.05 -4.68
C LYS A 51 6.36 1.65 -6.12
N LEU A 52 7.16 0.76 -6.71
CA LEU A 52 6.93 0.27 -8.06
C LEU A 52 5.66 -0.60 -8.15
N ASP A 53 5.44 -1.47 -7.17
CA ASP A 53 4.24 -2.29 -7.09
C ASP A 53 2.96 -1.44 -6.93
N THR A 54 2.98 -0.43 -6.06
CA THR A 54 1.89 0.55 -5.94
C THR A 54 1.62 1.25 -7.27
N LYS A 55 2.67 1.72 -7.98
CA LYS A 55 2.50 2.35 -9.29
C LYS A 55 1.87 1.40 -10.30
N ARG A 56 2.32 0.14 -10.38
CA ARG A 56 1.75 -0.87 -11.27
C ARG A 56 0.27 -1.12 -10.98
N LYS A 57 -0.09 -1.24 -9.70
CA LYS A 57 -1.48 -1.44 -9.26
C LYS A 57 -2.37 -0.24 -9.60
N VAL A 58 -1.88 0.99 -9.40
CA VAL A 58 -2.61 2.21 -9.74
C VAL A 58 -2.84 2.32 -11.24
N VAL A 59 -1.79 2.13 -12.05
CA VAL A 59 -1.90 2.22 -13.51
C VAL A 59 -2.81 1.12 -14.06
N LEU A 60 -2.62 -0.13 -13.63
CA LEU A 60 -3.45 -1.25 -14.06
C LEU A 60 -4.91 -1.08 -13.64
N GLY A 61 -5.14 -0.63 -12.40
CA GLY A 61 -6.48 -0.35 -11.89
C GLY A 61 -7.18 0.74 -12.72
N GLY A 62 -6.50 1.86 -13.00
CA GLY A 62 -7.05 2.92 -13.84
C GLY A 62 -7.39 2.44 -15.25
N LEU A 63 -6.51 1.66 -15.88
CA LEU A 63 -6.77 1.07 -17.20
C LEU A 63 -7.94 0.08 -17.18
N LEU A 64 -8.08 -0.71 -16.12
CA LEU A 64 -9.19 -1.65 -15.97
C LEU A 64 -10.54 -0.92 -15.79
N LEU A 65 -10.56 0.19 -15.06
CA LEU A 65 -11.75 1.03 -14.91
C LEU A 65 -12.14 1.72 -16.23
N ASP A 66 -11.16 2.21 -17.00
CA ASP A 66 -11.40 2.76 -18.34
C ASP A 66 -11.94 1.69 -19.31
N ALA A 67 -11.39 0.48 -19.26
CA ALA A 67 -11.90 -0.65 -20.04
C ALA A 67 -13.33 -1.06 -19.63
N ALA A 68 -13.62 -1.09 -18.34
CA ALA A 68 -14.95 -1.39 -17.81
C ALA A 68 -16.00 -0.35 -18.20
N SER A 69 -15.59 0.90 -18.39
CA SER A 69 -16.47 1.98 -18.89
C SER A 69 -16.90 1.75 -20.35
N LYS A 70 -16.11 0.98 -21.13
CA LYS A 70 -16.30 0.76 -22.57
C LYS A 70 -16.90 -0.60 -22.91
N ASP A 71 -16.59 -1.64 -22.11
CA ASP A 71 -17.04 -3.01 -22.34
C ASP A 71 -17.51 -3.66 -21.02
N ASP A 72 -18.77 -4.09 -21.03
CA ASP A 72 -19.46 -4.75 -19.90
C ASP A 72 -18.76 -6.01 -19.41
N ARG A 73 -17.97 -6.69 -20.25
CA ARG A 73 -17.18 -7.86 -19.81
C ARG A 73 -16.25 -7.50 -18.66
N PHE A 74 -15.58 -6.35 -18.73
CA PHE A 74 -14.65 -5.92 -17.70
C PHE A 74 -15.38 -5.45 -16.44
N ALA A 75 -16.56 -4.82 -16.59
CA ALA A 75 -17.41 -4.47 -15.46
C ALA A 75 -17.84 -5.72 -14.67
N ARG A 76 -18.26 -6.79 -15.34
CA ARG A 76 -18.61 -8.07 -14.69
C ARG A 76 -17.44 -8.69 -13.93
N VAL A 77 -16.24 -8.65 -14.53
CA VAL A 77 -15.02 -9.14 -13.87
C VAL A 77 -14.71 -8.31 -12.62
N LEU A 78 -14.84 -6.98 -12.68
CA LEU A 78 -14.64 -6.10 -11.54
C LEU A 78 -15.64 -6.39 -10.41
N THR A 79 -16.93 -6.55 -10.71
CA THR A 79 -17.94 -6.91 -9.72
C THR A 79 -17.59 -8.23 -9.03
N ALA A 80 -17.25 -9.28 -9.80
CA ALA A 80 -16.84 -10.56 -9.24
C ALA A 80 -15.57 -10.48 -8.37
N LEU A 81 -14.63 -9.59 -8.71
CA LEU A 81 -13.43 -9.35 -7.92
C LEU A 81 -13.74 -8.63 -6.60
N LEU A 82 -14.64 -7.65 -6.62
CA LEU A 82 -15.08 -6.93 -5.42
C LEU A 82 -15.84 -7.84 -4.44
N ASP A 83 -16.66 -8.76 -4.96
CA ASP A 83 -17.38 -9.74 -4.13
C ASP A 83 -16.45 -10.71 -3.39
N ARG A 84 -15.23 -10.91 -3.90
CA ARG A 84 -14.20 -11.74 -3.27
C ARG A 84 -13.50 -11.04 -2.08
N ILE A 85 -13.76 -9.76 -1.83
CA ILE A 85 -13.15 -9.05 -0.71
C ILE A 85 -13.73 -9.59 0.61
N VAL A 86 -12.95 -10.42 1.30
CA VAL A 86 -13.35 -11.04 2.57
C VAL A 86 -13.18 -10.10 3.76
N ARG A 87 -12.29 -9.10 3.65
CA ARG A 87 -11.95 -8.23 4.77
C ARG A 87 -12.93 -7.05 4.82
N ASP A 88 -13.67 -6.92 5.93
CA ASP A 88 -14.67 -5.87 6.11
C ASP A 88 -14.10 -4.45 5.96
N GLN A 89 -12.87 -4.23 6.44
CA GLN A 89 -12.19 -2.94 6.29
C GLN A 89 -11.93 -2.57 4.82
N ASP A 90 -11.62 -3.54 3.98
CA ASP A 90 -11.37 -3.32 2.56
C ASP A 90 -12.71 -3.15 1.82
N ARG A 91 -13.76 -3.89 2.21
CA ARG A 91 -15.12 -3.74 1.68
C ARG A 91 -15.67 -2.33 1.93
N LYS A 92 -15.42 -1.78 3.12
CA LYS A 92 -15.85 -0.42 3.49
C LYS A 92 -15.31 0.67 2.56
N ALA A 93 -14.13 0.46 1.97
CA ALA A 93 -13.56 1.41 1.00
C ALA A 93 -14.37 1.51 -0.30
N PHE A 94 -15.24 0.53 -0.57
CA PHE A 94 -16.09 0.46 -1.77
C PHE A 94 -17.58 0.68 -1.46
N GLU A 95 -17.95 1.01 -0.22
CA GLU A 95 -19.34 1.35 0.13
C GLU A 95 -19.80 2.60 -0.62
N GLY A 96 -20.94 2.50 -1.32
CA GLY A 96 -21.49 3.60 -2.12
C GLY A 96 -20.78 3.88 -3.44
N TRP A 97 -19.71 3.15 -3.75
CA TRP A 97 -18.99 3.27 -5.02
C TRP A 97 -19.51 2.24 -6.03
N GLN A 98 -19.89 2.68 -7.23
CA GLN A 98 -20.34 1.79 -8.31
C GLN A 98 -19.23 1.55 -9.32
N VAL A 99 -19.17 0.30 -9.82
CA VAL A 99 -18.27 -0.09 -10.91
C VAL A 99 -18.70 0.62 -12.19
N PRO A 100 -17.79 1.31 -12.91
CA PRO A 100 -18.14 1.92 -14.18
C PRO A 100 -18.49 0.84 -15.20
N SER A 101 -19.64 0.99 -15.86
CA SER A 101 -20.14 0.12 -16.93
C SER A 101 -20.76 1.01 -18.02
N PRO A 102 -20.65 0.62 -19.30
CA PRO A 102 -21.30 1.34 -20.40
C PRO A 102 -22.82 1.47 -20.22
N ALA A 103 -23.48 0.51 -19.56
CA ALA A 103 -24.92 0.57 -19.28
C ALA A 103 -25.29 1.69 -18.30
N LEU A 104 -24.47 1.94 -17.28
CA LEU A 104 -24.67 3.02 -16.30
C LEU A 104 -24.39 4.40 -16.91
N LEU A 105 -23.39 4.50 -17.78
CA LEU A 105 -23.08 5.75 -18.49
C LEU A 105 -24.18 6.12 -19.49
N SER A 106 -24.83 5.12 -20.10
CA SER A 106 -25.99 5.35 -20.97
C SER A 106 -27.24 5.79 -20.19
N SER A 107 -27.47 5.28 -18.99
CA SER A 107 -28.66 5.68 -18.19
C SER A 107 -28.49 7.06 -17.54
N ALA A 108 -27.28 7.44 -17.14
CA ALA A 108 -27.00 8.75 -16.53
C ALA A 108 -27.17 9.93 -17.52
N VAL A 109 -27.03 9.68 -18.83
CA VAL A 109 -27.29 10.71 -19.87
C VAL A 109 -28.80 10.87 -20.14
N SER A 110 -29.62 9.86 -19.82
CA SER A 110 -31.07 9.93 -19.99
C SER A 110 -31.82 10.56 -18.81
N GLU A 111 -31.15 10.81 -17.67
CA GLU A 111 -31.79 11.32 -16.45
C GLU A 111 -31.24 12.70 -16.05
N ALA A 112 -31.52 13.72 -16.87
CA ALA A 112 -31.43 15.15 -16.55
C ALA A 112 -32.60 15.89 -17.25
N PRO A 113 -33.13 16.99 -16.67
CA PRO A 113 -34.54 17.11 -16.30
C PRO A 113 -35.46 17.51 -17.46
N GLN A 114 -36.46 16.67 -17.74
CA GLN A 114 -37.73 17.12 -18.32
C GLN A 114 -38.55 17.82 -17.23
N ALA A 115 -38.16 19.04 -16.89
CA ALA A 115 -39.03 19.95 -16.16
C ALA A 115 -39.93 20.67 -17.18
N SER A 116 -41.22 20.37 -17.10
CA SER A 116 -42.32 21.27 -17.50
C SER A 116 -42.54 21.48 -19.01
N ALA A 117 -43.14 20.49 -19.67
CA ALA A 117 -43.94 20.73 -20.87
C ALA A 117 -45.17 19.82 -20.88
N GLU A 118 -46.01 19.94 -19.86
CA GLU A 118 -47.34 19.34 -19.86
C GLU A 118 -48.29 20.35 -20.51
N SER A 119 -48.79 19.97 -21.67
CA SER A 119 -49.77 20.72 -22.46
C SER A 119 -51.19 20.48 -21.92
N GLN A 120 -52.04 21.51 -21.87
CA GLN A 120 -53.48 21.34 -22.07
C GLN A 120 -54.20 22.63 -22.51
N GLU A 121 -54.46 22.69 -23.83
CA GLU A 121 -55.69 23.03 -24.59
C GLU A 121 -56.74 24.09 -24.15
N PRO A 122 -57.59 24.59 -25.09
CA PRO A 122 -57.96 26.00 -25.21
C PRO A 122 -59.40 26.29 -24.72
N ALA A 123 -59.65 27.52 -24.26
CA ALA A 123 -61.01 27.99 -23.99
C ALA A 123 -61.20 29.46 -24.39
N GLN A 124 -61.94 29.63 -25.48
CA GLN A 124 -62.92 30.67 -25.78
C GLN A 124 -62.55 32.14 -25.55
N ILE A 125 -62.46 32.83 -26.69
CA ILE A 125 -62.58 34.28 -26.87
C ILE A 125 -64.03 34.69 -26.55
N PRO A 126 -64.29 35.69 -25.70
CA PRO A 126 -65.44 36.56 -25.85
C PRO A 126 -65.02 37.85 -26.56
N SER A 127 -65.66 38.14 -27.69
CA SER A 127 -65.63 39.46 -28.33
C SER A 127 -66.84 40.29 -27.86
N PRO A 128 -66.80 41.63 -28.02
CA PRO A 128 -67.36 42.62 -27.09
C PRO A 128 -68.89 42.78 -27.11
#